data_AF-A0A1V1W8G8-F1
#
_entry.id   AF-A0A1V1W8G8-F1
#
_cell.length_a   1.000
_cell.length_b   1.000
_cell.length_c   1.000
_cell.angle_alpha   90.00
_cell.angle_beta   90.00
_cell.angle_gamma   90.00
#
_symmetry.space_group_name_H-M   'P 1'
#
loop_
_entity.id
_entity.type
_entity.pdbx_description
1 polymer ?
#
loop_
_entity_poly.entity_id
_entity_poly.type
_entity_poly.pdbx_seq_one_letter_code
_entity_poly.pdbx_strand_id
1 'polypeptide(L)'
;MTTDTTLSAADAVFEAEQAVSRARWVVEEIQETITSALRVLDDAELDSAKAKLSERGSFYLEAAGEHLGRLRTRCNDMPDLTHGLFVHLNRASQSVTDARTLLDLADTSDPVIASEVAQLKPRIAVVGEMVALAKPVAQLAAQHVETAHQASRDVTALGLLEPVSLERSIATAGKELGRADEDVRLLGNVVDHAAASARESAGIASEITDNARRRMSEQSRDPITSPSQPAPRPPGR
;
A
#
# COMPACT_ATOMS: atom_id res chain seq x y z
N MET A 1 -13.15 16.25 27.00
CA MET A 1 -11.83 15.76 26.53
C MET A 1 -11.88 14.29 26.08
N THR A 2 -12.73 13.43 26.63
CA THR A 2 -12.78 11.99 26.29
C THR A 2 -13.31 11.67 24.89
N THR A 3 -14.29 12.42 24.40
CA THR A 3 -14.81 12.35 23.02
C THR A 3 -13.81 12.80 21.95
N ASP A 4 -12.80 13.58 22.34
CA ASP A 4 -11.78 14.12 21.43
C ASP A 4 -10.78 13.02 20.99
N THR A 5 -10.49 12.08 21.90
CA THR A 5 -9.57 10.97 21.65
C THR A 5 -10.13 9.92 20.70
N THR A 6 -11.43 9.59 20.81
CA THR A 6 -12.08 8.63 19.90
C THR A 6 -12.29 9.21 18.50
N LEU A 7 -12.59 10.51 18.39
CA LEU A 7 -12.63 11.23 17.11
C LEU A 7 -11.25 11.27 16.45
N SER A 8 -10.20 11.59 17.21
CA SER A 8 -8.82 11.56 16.69
C SER A 8 -8.41 10.15 16.24
N ALA A 9 -8.85 9.11 16.95
CA ALA A 9 -8.61 7.73 16.55
C ALA A 9 -9.33 7.38 15.23
N ALA A 10 -10.58 7.85 15.06
CA ALA A 10 -11.33 7.69 13.82
C ALA A 10 -10.63 8.39 12.63
N ASP A 11 -10.12 9.61 12.83
CA ASP A 11 -9.33 10.34 11.82
C ASP A 11 -8.08 9.55 11.41
N ALA A 12 -7.35 8.99 12.37
CA ALA A 12 -6.19 8.13 12.09
C ALA A 12 -6.56 6.85 11.31
N VAL A 13 -7.75 6.28 11.56
CA VAL A 13 -8.28 5.15 10.77
C VAL A 13 -8.57 5.55 9.33
N PHE A 14 -9.15 6.73 9.09
CA PHE A 14 -9.39 7.23 7.73
C PHE A 14 -8.08 7.48 6.97
N GLU A 15 -7.07 8.03 7.64
CA GLU A 15 -5.75 8.23 7.05
C GLU A 15 -5.06 6.89 6.70
N ALA A 16 -5.21 5.88 7.55
CA ALA A 16 -4.74 4.52 7.27
C ALA A 16 -5.45 3.92 6.05
N GLU A 17 -6.77 4.02 5.96
CA GLU A 17 -7.56 3.52 4.81
C GLU A 17 -7.11 4.18 3.51
N GLN A 18 -6.99 5.51 3.47
CA GLN A 18 -6.54 6.22 2.28
C GLN A 18 -5.12 5.83 1.87
N ALA A 19 -4.23 5.66 2.84
CA ALA A 19 -2.84 5.26 2.58
C ALA A 19 -2.77 3.83 2.02
N VAL A 20 -3.55 2.89 2.57
CA VAL A 20 -3.64 1.51 2.04
C VAL A 20 -4.26 1.48 0.65
N SER A 21 -5.32 2.26 0.40
CA SER A 21 -5.95 2.39 -0.91
C SER A 21 -4.98 2.95 -1.97
N ARG A 22 -4.13 3.92 -1.59
CA ARG A 22 -3.06 4.41 -2.49
C ARG A 22 -1.96 3.37 -2.71
N ALA A 23 -1.54 2.64 -1.68
CA ALA A 23 -0.59 1.54 -1.82
C ALA A 23 -1.11 0.48 -2.80
N ARG A 24 -2.39 0.10 -2.68
CA ARG A 24 -3.05 -0.85 -3.59
C ARG A 24 -2.96 -0.42 -5.05
N TRP A 25 -3.27 0.84 -5.34
CA TRP A 25 -3.21 1.35 -6.71
C TRP A 25 -1.79 1.27 -7.29
N VAL A 26 -0.77 1.60 -6.49
CA VAL A 26 0.62 1.46 -6.94
C VAL A 26 1.01 -0.01 -7.17
N VAL A 27 0.48 -0.95 -6.38
CA VAL A 27 0.69 -2.40 -6.64
C VAL A 27 0.08 -2.83 -7.96
N GLU A 28 -1.12 -2.33 -8.31
CA GLU A 28 -1.75 -2.57 -9.61
C GLU A 28 -0.86 -2.05 -10.75
N GLU A 29 -0.28 -0.85 -10.63
CA GLU A 29 0.66 -0.30 -11.63
C GLU A 29 1.96 -1.12 -11.75
N ILE A 30 2.51 -1.58 -10.63
CA ILE A 30 3.70 -2.46 -10.61
C ILE A 30 3.37 -3.75 -11.35
N GLN A 31 2.20 -4.35 -11.09
CA GLN A 31 1.77 -5.60 -11.73
C GLN A 31 1.62 -5.42 -13.25
N GLU A 32 1.01 -4.32 -13.70
CA GLU A 32 0.90 -3.99 -15.13
C GLU A 32 2.27 -3.83 -15.78
N THR A 33 3.20 -3.17 -15.09
CA THR A 33 4.57 -2.94 -15.56
C THR A 33 5.34 -4.26 -15.69
N ILE A 34 5.27 -5.15 -14.69
CA ILE A 34 5.90 -6.48 -14.73
C ILE A 34 5.28 -7.33 -15.83
N THR A 35 3.95 -7.34 -15.96
CA THR A 35 3.26 -8.08 -17.02
C THR A 35 3.69 -7.59 -18.40
N SER A 36 3.85 -6.27 -18.58
CA SER A 36 4.38 -5.70 -19.82
C SER A 36 5.83 -6.08 -20.06
N ALA A 37 6.67 -6.14 -19.02
CA ALA A 37 8.08 -6.52 -19.11
C ALA A 37 8.24 -7.99 -19.52
N LEU A 38 7.44 -8.89 -18.93
CA LEU A 38 7.41 -10.32 -19.27
C LEU A 38 7.07 -10.55 -20.74
N ARG A 39 6.07 -9.85 -21.29
CA ARG A 39 5.74 -9.97 -22.73
C ARG A 39 6.89 -9.56 -23.65
N VAL A 40 7.60 -8.49 -23.30
CA VAL A 40 8.78 -8.04 -24.07
C VAL A 40 9.89 -9.08 -24.00
N LEU A 41 10.02 -9.75 -22.86
CA LEU A 41 11.00 -10.80 -22.68
C LEU A 41 10.63 -12.08 -23.45
N ASP A 42 9.35 -12.48 -23.48
CA ASP A 42 8.88 -13.62 -24.28
C ASP A 42 9.25 -13.43 -25.77
N ASP A 43 9.11 -12.21 -26.28
CA ASP A 43 9.55 -11.88 -27.64
C ASP A 43 11.09 -11.99 -27.80
N ALA A 44 11.86 -11.56 -26.79
CA ALA A 44 13.32 -11.68 -26.78
C ALA A 44 13.76 -13.16 -26.78
N GLU A 45 13.12 -14.00 -25.97
CA GLU A 45 13.33 -15.45 -25.91
C GLU A 45 13.03 -16.11 -27.26
N LEU A 46 11.91 -15.73 -27.87
CA LEU A 46 11.49 -16.25 -29.17
C LEU A 46 12.52 -15.92 -30.27
N ASP A 47 12.97 -14.66 -30.35
CA ASP A 47 13.93 -14.25 -31.35
C ASP A 47 15.34 -14.82 -31.07
N SER A 48 15.74 -14.93 -29.80
CA SER A 48 16.96 -15.65 -29.42
C SER A 48 16.91 -17.13 -29.85
N ALA A 49 15.77 -17.80 -29.71
CA ALA A 49 15.59 -19.17 -30.18
C ALA A 49 15.63 -19.27 -31.71
N LYS A 50 14.99 -18.34 -32.44
CA LYS A 50 15.04 -18.28 -33.91
C LYS A 50 16.45 -18.05 -34.43
N ALA A 51 17.26 -17.26 -33.73
CA ALA A 51 18.64 -16.99 -34.13
C ALA A 51 19.49 -18.28 -34.27
N LYS A 52 19.21 -19.30 -33.45
CA LYS A 52 19.91 -20.59 -33.48
C LYS A 52 19.48 -21.49 -34.65
N LEU A 53 18.28 -21.28 -35.15
CA LEU A 53 17.62 -22.17 -36.12
C LEU A 53 17.58 -21.59 -37.53
N SER A 54 17.97 -20.33 -37.71
CA SER A 54 17.84 -19.60 -38.96
C SER A 54 19.19 -19.21 -39.56
N GLU A 55 19.30 -19.27 -40.89
CA GLU A 55 20.43 -18.71 -41.64
C GLU A 55 20.53 -17.18 -41.47
N ARG A 56 19.44 -16.52 -41.05
CA ARG A 56 19.42 -15.09 -40.70
C ARG A 56 19.68 -14.86 -39.19
N GLY A 57 20.51 -15.69 -38.57
CA GLY A 57 20.74 -15.67 -37.12
C GLY A 57 21.11 -14.29 -36.57
N SER A 58 21.95 -13.52 -37.28
CA SER A 58 22.34 -12.16 -36.88
C SER A 58 21.16 -11.19 -36.77
N PHE A 59 20.19 -11.28 -37.69
CA PHE A 59 18.99 -10.44 -37.66
C PHE A 59 18.14 -10.72 -36.42
N TYR A 60 17.98 -11.98 -36.04
CA TYR A 60 17.20 -12.34 -34.85
C TYR A 60 17.94 -12.04 -33.54
N LEU A 61 19.27 -12.11 -33.52
CA LEU A 61 20.06 -11.65 -32.36
C LEU A 61 19.93 -10.14 -32.14
N GLU A 62 19.94 -9.36 -33.23
CA GLU A 62 19.72 -7.91 -33.17
C GLU A 62 18.32 -7.60 -32.63
N ALA A 63 17.28 -8.26 -33.15
CA ALA A 63 15.90 -8.12 -32.65
C ALA A 63 15.77 -8.47 -31.16
N ALA A 64 16.34 -9.61 -30.73
CA ALA A 64 16.36 -9.99 -29.31
C ALA A 64 17.08 -8.94 -28.44
N GLY A 65 18.17 -8.35 -28.94
CA GLY A 65 18.84 -7.21 -28.30
C GLY A 65 17.95 -5.96 -28.18
N GLU A 66 17.16 -5.64 -29.20
CA GLU A 66 16.17 -4.55 -29.14
C GLU A 66 15.09 -4.80 -28.08
N HIS A 67 14.62 -6.05 -27.96
CA HIS A 67 13.67 -6.44 -26.92
C HIS A 67 14.27 -6.23 -25.51
N LEU A 68 15.54 -6.58 -25.28
CA LEU A 68 16.19 -6.25 -24.00
C LEU A 68 16.36 -4.75 -23.77
N GLY A 69 16.59 -3.98 -24.84
CA GLY A 69 16.57 -2.52 -24.77
C GLY A 69 15.22 -1.96 -24.32
N ARG A 70 14.12 -2.53 -24.83
CA ARG A 70 12.75 -2.21 -24.39
C ARG A 70 12.50 -2.65 -22.96
N LEU A 71 12.96 -3.83 -22.57
CA LEU A 71 12.85 -4.34 -21.21
C LEU A 71 13.51 -3.38 -20.21
N ARG A 72 14.73 -2.94 -20.50
CA ARG A 72 15.43 -1.93 -19.69
C ARG A 72 14.60 -0.67 -19.50
N THR A 73 13.99 -0.16 -20.57
CA THR A 73 13.11 1.01 -20.49
C THR A 73 11.90 0.75 -19.60
N ARG A 74 11.29 -0.44 -19.65
CA ARG A 74 10.16 -0.79 -18.76
C ARG A 74 10.57 -0.92 -17.31
N CYS A 75 11.77 -1.43 -17.02
CA CYS A 75 12.27 -1.53 -15.66
C CYS A 75 12.72 -0.18 -15.07
N ASN A 76 12.91 0.88 -15.87
CA ASN A 76 13.34 2.19 -15.37
C ASN A 76 12.30 2.88 -14.48
N ASP A 77 11.02 2.61 -14.69
CA ASP A 77 9.93 3.23 -13.92
C ASP A 77 9.70 2.52 -12.57
N MET A 78 10.23 1.30 -12.42
CA MET A 78 9.99 0.46 -11.23
C MET A 78 10.52 1.03 -9.91
N PRO A 79 11.72 1.66 -9.85
CA PRO A 79 12.22 2.27 -8.62
C PRO A 79 11.28 3.37 -8.08
N ASP A 80 10.70 4.18 -8.95
CA ASP A 80 9.78 5.27 -8.55
C ASP A 80 8.46 4.72 -8.03
N LEU A 81 7.88 3.71 -8.71
CA LEU A 81 6.68 3.00 -8.25
C LEU A 81 6.93 2.33 -6.89
N THR A 82 8.06 1.62 -6.76
CA THR A 82 8.46 0.96 -5.52
C THR A 82 8.62 1.97 -4.38
N HIS A 83 9.25 3.12 -4.66
CA HIS A 83 9.39 4.19 -3.68
C HIS A 83 8.02 4.74 -3.24
N GLY A 84 7.12 5.02 -4.19
CA GLY A 84 5.75 5.46 -3.92
C GLY A 84 4.97 4.47 -3.06
N LEU A 85 5.10 3.17 -3.36
CA LEU A 85 4.52 2.10 -2.54
C LEU A 85 5.02 2.15 -1.10
N PHE A 86 6.34 2.26 -0.88
CA PHE A 86 6.90 2.36 0.47
C PHE A 86 6.43 3.61 1.21
N VAL A 87 6.31 4.75 0.53
CA VAL A 87 5.74 5.98 1.11
C VAL A 87 4.33 5.72 1.65
N HIS A 88 3.48 5.07 0.85
CA HIS A 88 2.11 4.76 1.26
C HIS A 88 2.03 3.71 2.38
N LEU A 89 2.81 2.63 2.30
CA LEU A 89 2.86 1.61 3.36
C LEU A 89 3.41 2.17 4.68
N ASN A 90 4.38 3.08 4.62
CA ASN A 90 4.89 3.75 5.82
C ASN A 90 3.86 4.70 6.43
N ARG A 91 3.14 5.47 5.60
CA ARG A 91 2.03 6.32 6.07
C ARG A 91 0.93 5.48 6.72
N ALA A 92 0.50 4.39 6.07
CA ALA A 92 -0.49 3.47 6.64
C ALA A 92 -0.05 2.90 7.98
N SER A 93 1.21 2.45 8.08
CA SER A 93 1.80 1.92 9.30
C SER A 93 1.80 2.95 10.44
N GLN A 94 2.13 4.22 10.13
CA GLN A 94 2.11 5.30 11.11
C GLN A 94 0.67 5.58 11.58
N SER A 95 -0.27 5.77 10.65
CA SER A 95 -1.67 6.03 10.97
C SER A 95 -2.33 4.90 11.78
N VAL A 96 -2.01 3.64 11.49
CA VAL A 96 -2.44 2.50 12.31
C VAL A 96 -1.87 2.57 13.72
N THR A 97 -0.61 2.96 13.86
CA THR A 97 0.06 3.08 15.17
C THR A 97 -0.56 4.22 15.99
N ASP A 98 -0.83 5.35 15.35
CA ASP A 98 -1.50 6.50 15.97
C ASP A 98 -2.90 6.11 16.44
N ALA A 99 -3.69 5.45 15.57
CA ALA A 99 -5.03 4.97 15.91
C ALA A 99 -5.01 4.01 17.11
N ARG A 100 -4.07 3.06 17.15
CA ARG A 100 -3.92 2.13 18.30
C ARG A 100 -3.59 2.87 19.59
N THR A 101 -2.65 3.81 19.52
CA THR A 101 -2.22 4.60 20.69
C THR A 101 -3.39 5.42 21.23
N LEU A 102 -4.17 6.06 20.36
CA LEU A 102 -5.34 6.84 20.75
C LEU A 102 -6.44 5.97 21.35
N LEU A 103 -6.69 4.79 20.79
CA LEU A 103 -7.66 3.84 21.36
C LEU A 103 -7.22 3.30 22.73
N ASP A 104 -5.93 3.13 22.96
CA ASP A 104 -5.39 2.73 24.27
C ASP A 104 -5.52 3.84 25.32
N LEU A 105 -5.62 5.10 24.90
CA LEU A 105 -5.81 6.27 25.77
C LEU A 105 -7.28 6.64 25.99
N ALA A 106 -8.21 6.00 25.27
CA ALA A 106 -9.63 6.32 25.37
C ALA A 106 -10.20 5.95 26.76
N ASP A 107 -11.06 6.82 27.29
CA ASP A 107 -11.72 6.58 28.58
C ASP A 107 -12.82 5.53 28.45
N THR A 108 -12.46 4.29 28.73
CA THR A 108 -13.36 3.13 28.69
C THR A 108 -14.29 3.04 29.91
N SER A 109 -14.31 4.04 30.79
CA SER A 109 -15.30 4.15 31.86
C SER A 109 -16.69 4.49 31.31
N ASP A 110 -16.76 5.16 30.16
CA ASP A 110 -18.01 5.36 29.41
C ASP A 110 -18.33 4.07 28.61
N PRO A 111 -19.47 3.40 28.88
CA PRO A 111 -19.82 2.14 28.21
C PRO A 111 -19.98 2.28 26.69
N VAL A 112 -20.33 3.47 26.18
CA VAL A 112 -20.41 3.72 24.74
C VAL A 112 -19.00 3.73 24.15
N ILE A 113 -18.07 4.50 24.74
CA ILE A 113 -16.68 4.56 24.30
C ILE A 113 -16.01 3.18 24.42
N ALA A 114 -16.29 2.43 25.49
CA ALA A 114 -15.77 1.07 25.65
C ALA A 114 -16.21 0.13 24.51
N SER A 115 -17.47 0.22 24.09
CA SER A 115 -17.98 -0.54 22.93
C SER A 115 -17.33 -0.11 21.62
N GLU A 116 -17.19 1.20 21.37
CA GLU A 116 -16.56 1.75 20.17
C GLU A 116 -15.09 1.27 20.05
N VAL A 117 -14.33 1.34 21.16
CA VAL A 117 -12.94 0.85 21.24
C VAL A 117 -12.88 -0.66 21.01
N ALA A 118 -13.77 -1.44 21.62
CA ALA A 118 -13.81 -2.90 21.47
C ALA A 118 -14.09 -3.34 20.02
N GLN A 119 -14.82 -2.54 19.24
CA GLN A 119 -15.09 -2.82 17.83
C GLN A 119 -13.93 -2.47 16.91
N LEU A 120 -13.26 -1.33 17.13
CA LEU A 120 -12.19 -0.84 16.25
C LEU A 120 -10.84 -1.53 16.49
N LYS A 121 -10.47 -1.75 17.76
CA LYS A 121 -9.15 -2.25 18.15
C LYS A 121 -8.71 -3.54 17.42
N PRO A 122 -9.53 -4.61 17.34
CA PRO A 122 -9.11 -5.83 16.65
C PRO A 122 -8.93 -5.62 15.13
N ARG A 123 -9.76 -4.78 14.50
CA ARG A 123 -9.69 -4.55 13.05
C ARG A 123 -8.46 -3.74 12.65
N ILE A 124 -8.14 -2.72 13.42
CA ILE A 124 -6.92 -1.92 13.23
C ILE A 124 -5.66 -2.79 13.44
N ALA A 125 -5.70 -3.74 14.38
CA ALA A 125 -4.61 -4.69 14.55
C ALA A 125 -4.39 -5.54 13.28
N VAL A 126 -5.45 -6.05 12.67
CA VAL A 126 -5.38 -6.80 11.39
C VAL A 126 -4.80 -5.93 10.27
N VAL A 127 -5.26 -4.69 10.11
CA VAL A 127 -4.70 -3.76 9.10
C VAL A 127 -3.21 -3.56 9.34
N GLY A 128 -2.79 -3.37 10.60
CA GLY A 128 -1.38 -3.22 10.96
C GLY A 128 -0.52 -4.43 10.61
N GLU A 129 -1.02 -5.64 10.87
CA GLU A 129 -0.33 -6.88 10.52
C GLU A 129 -0.18 -7.03 8.99
N MET A 130 -1.23 -6.75 8.22
CA MET A 130 -1.17 -6.83 6.76
C MET A 130 -0.22 -5.79 6.17
N VAL A 131 -0.23 -4.54 6.67
CA VAL A 131 0.71 -3.50 6.23
C VAL A 131 2.16 -3.86 6.61
N ALA A 132 2.37 -4.46 7.79
CA ALA A 132 3.68 -4.93 8.20
C ALA A 132 4.19 -6.08 7.32
N LEU A 133 3.30 -6.99 6.88
CA LEU A 133 3.62 -8.07 5.95
C LEU A 133 3.87 -7.57 4.52
N ALA A 134 3.16 -6.54 4.06
CA ALA A 134 3.30 -6.00 2.71
C ALA A 134 4.72 -5.46 2.44
N LYS A 135 5.35 -4.82 3.44
CA LYS A 135 6.69 -4.21 3.27
C LYS A 135 7.78 -5.20 2.83
N PRO A 136 8.04 -6.33 3.52
CA PRO A 136 9.07 -7.28 3.09
C PRO A 136 8.74 -7.92 1.74
N VAL A 137 7.48 -8.18 1.41
CA VAL A 137 7.10 -8.73 0.09
C VAL A 137 7.39 -7.70 -1.02
N ALA A 138 7.07 -6.43 -0.80
CA ALA A 138 7.41 -5.35 -1.73
C ALA A 138 8.94 -5.19 -1.91
N GLN A 139 9.73 -5.41 -0.85
CA GLN A 139 11.19 -5.38 -0.94
C GLN A 139 11.73 -6.51 -1.82
N LEU A 140 11.20 -7.73 -1.68
CA LEU A 140 11.59 -8.87 -2.50
C LEU A 140 11.25 -8.64 -3.97
N ALA A 141 10.02 -8.20 -4.27
CA ALA A 141 9.61 -7.84 -5.62
C ALA A 141 10.56 -6.83 -6.26
N ALA A 142 10.89 -5.75 -5.53
CA ALA A 142 11.79 -4.72 -5.99
C ALA A 142 13.21 -5.24 -6.28
N GLN A 143 13.74 -6.12 -5.42
CA GLN A 143 15.06 -6.74 -5.61
C GLN A 143 15.09 -7.63 -6.85
N HIS A 144 14.04 -8.40 -7.09
CA HIS A 144 13.93 -9.25 -8.27
C HIS A 144 13.83 -8.40 -9.56
N VAL A 145 13.03 -7.32 -9.56
CA VAL A 145 13.00 -6.41 -10.72
C VAL A 145 14.34 -5.73 -10.95
N GLU A 146 15.04 -5.27 -9.91
CA GLU A 146 16.36 -4.66 -10.05
C GLU A 146 17.38 -5.65 -10.62
N THR A 147 17.34 -6.92 -10.19
CA THR A 147 18.21 -7.96 -10.73
C THR A 147 17.91 -8.24 -12.20
N ALA A 148 16.62 -8.29 -12.59
CA ALA A 148 16.22 -8.41 -14.00
C ALA A 148 16.66 -7.20 -14.84
N HIS A 149 16.53 -6.00 -14.27
CA HIS A 149 16.98 -4.76 -14.90
C HIS A 149 18.50 -4.81 -15.14
N GLN A 150 19.28 -5.20 -14.14
CA GLN A 150 20.73 -5.33 -14.28
C GLN A 150 21.09 -6.37 -15.35
N ALA A 151 20.43 -7.54 -15.36
CA ALA A 151 20.65 -8.55 -16.39
C ALA A 151 20.40 -8.00 -17.80
N SER A 152 19.36 -7.18 -18.00
CA SER A 152 19.08 -6.54 -19.29
C SER A 152 20.13 -5.49 -19.72
N ARG A 153 20.87 -4.90 -18.77
CA ARG A 153 21.93 -3.91 -19.04
C ARG A 153 23.25 -4.55 -19.44
N ASP A 154 23.51 -5.79 -19.02
CA ASP A 154 24.75 -6.50 -19.31
C ASP A 154 24.90 -6.84 -20.81
N VAL A 155 23.81 -6.75 -21.59
CA VAL A 155 23.83 -6.89 -23.04
C VAL A 155 24.23 -5.57 -23.70
N THR A 156 25.47 -5.55 -24.18
CA THR A 156 26.03 -4.44 -24.95
C THR A 156 26.04 -4.77 -26.45
N ALA A 157 26.27 -3.77 -27.30
CA ALA A 157 26.46 -4.00 -28.74
C ALA A 157 27.59 -5.01 -29.05
N LEU A 158 28.61 -5.10 -28.18
CA LEU A 158 29.65 -6.13 -28.25
C LEU A 158 29.14 -7.50 -27.76
N GLY A 159 28.28 -7.53 -26.74
CA GLY A 159 27.65 -8.76 -26.25
C GLY A 159 26.70 -9.41 -27.26
N LEU A 160 26.13 -8.64 -28.20
CA LEU A 160 25.35 -9.19 -29.32
C LEU A 160 26.19 -10.01 -30.30
N LEU A 161 27.52 -9.85 -30.28
CA LEU A 161 28.45 -10.70 -31.03
C LEU A 161 28.71 -12.05 -30.32
N GLU A 162 28.27 -12.18 -29.07
CA GLU A 162 28.40 -13.39 -28.24
C GLU A 162 27.00 -13.92 -27.86
N PRO A 163 26.37 -14.78 -28.69
CA PRO A 163 24.99 -15.24 -28.52
C PRO A 163 24.70 -15.85 -27.14
N VAL A 164 25.69 -16.52 -26.55
CA VAL A 164 25.59 -17.15 -25.22
C VAL A 164 25.42 -16.11 -24.10
N SER A 165 25.98 -14.91 -24.26
CA SER A 165 25.83 -13.83 -23.27
C SER A 165 24.41 -13.27 -23.28
N LEU A 166 23.84 -13.08 -24.46
CA LEU A 166 22.46 -12.64 -24.68
C LEU A 166 21.46 -13.64 -24.09
N GLU A 167 21.61 -14.92 -24.40
CA GLU A 167 20.77 -15.98 -23.87
C GLU A 167 20.78 -16.05 -22.34
N ARG A 168 21.98 -15.91 -21.74
CA ARG A 168 22.12 -15.89 -20.28
C ARG A 168 21.43 -14.68 -19.66
N SER A 169 21.55 -13.52 -20.28
CA SER A 169 20.87 -12.30 -19.85
C SER A 169 19.36 -12.46 -19.90
N ILE A 170 18.81 -12.93 -21.03
CA ILE A 170 17.39 -13.20 -21.22
C ILE A 170 16.88 -14.19 -20.15
N ALA A 171 17.56 -15.33 -19.99
CA ALA A 171 17.16 -16.35 -19.01
C ALA A 171 17.23 -15.84 -17.56
N THR A 172 18.21 -15.00 -17.24
CA THR A 172 18.34 -14.38 -15.91
C THR A 172 17.21 -13.38 -15.69
N ALA A 173 16.98 -12.48 -16.64
CA ALA A 173 15.90 -11.50 -16.57
C ALA A 173 14.53 -12.17 -16.43
N GLY A 174 14.26 -13.26 -17.17
CA GLY A 174 12.98 -13.97 -17.10
C GLY A 174 12.74 -14.68 -15.80
N LYS A 175 13.78 -15.34 -15.29
CA LYS A 175 13.71 -15.95 -13.98
C LYS A 175 13.40 -14.93 -12.88
N GLU A 176 14.08 -13.78 -12.89
CA GLU A 176 13.88 -12.78 -11.84
C GLU A 176 12.56 -12.01 -12.03
N LEU A 177 12.13 -11.68 -13.26
CA LEU A 177 10.80 -11.09 -13.48
C LEU A 177 9.67 -12.06 -13.12
N GLY A 178 9.82 -13.36 -13.38
CA GLY A 178 8.83 -14.36 -12.97
C GLY A 178 8.71 -14.46 -11.44
N ARG A 179 9.81 -14.28 -10.71
CA ARG A 179 9.77 -14.18 -9.23
C ARG A 179 9.12 -12.89 -8.78
N ALA A 180 9.47 -11.76 -9.41
CA ALA A 180 8.86 -10.47 -9.10
C ALA A 180 7.34 -10.49 -9.34
N ASP A 181 6.87 -11.14 -10.41
CA ASP A 181 5.44 -11.30 -10.70
C ASP A 181 4.72 -12.09 -9.59
N GLU A 182 5.31 -13.20 -9.13
CA GLU A 182 4.74 -13.97 -8.03
C GLU A 182 4.73 -13.16 -6.72
N ASP A 183 5.82 -12.45 -6.41
CA ASP A 183 5.91 -11.59 -5.21
C ASP A 183 4.85 -10.47 -5.27
N VAL A 184 4.65 -9.86 -6.43
CA VAL A 184 3.66 -8.79 -6.62
C VAL A 184 2.23 -9.34 -6.57
N ARG A 185 1.99 -10.56 -7.04
CA ARG A 185 0.70 -11.24 -6.88
C ARG A 185 0.41 -11.51 -5.40
N LEU A 186 1.40 -11.98 -4.64
CA LEU A 186 1.26 -12.16 -3.20
C LEU A 186 1.03 -10.82 -2.49
N LEU A 187 1.79 -9.79 -2.85
CA LEU A 187 1.64 -8.44 -2.34
C LEU A 187 0.24 -7.87 -2.62
N GLY A 188 -0.27 -8.06 -3.84
CA GLY A 188 -1.63 -7.67 -4.25
C GLY A 188 -2.67 -8.30 -3.34
N ASN A 189 -2.57 -9.60 -3.09
CA ASN A 189 -3.46 -10.28 -2.14
C ASN A 189 -3.38 -9.66 -0.74
N VAL A 190 -2.18 -9.44 -0.20
CA VAL A 190 -2.01 -8.87 1.15
C VAL A 190 -2.60 -7.45 1.23
N VAL A 191 -2.33 -6.61 0.23
CA VAL A 191 -2.78 -5.21 0.20
C VAL A 191 -4.28 -5.12 -0.07
N ASP A 192 -4.87 -6.01 -0.87
CA ASP A 192 -6.33 -6.08 -1.04
C ASP A 192 -7.05 -6.46 0.26
N HIS A 193 -6.53 -7.42 1.01
CA HIS A 193 -7.08 -7.77 2.32
C HIS A 193 -6.92 -6.61 3.31
N ALA A 194 -5.76 -5.93 3.30
CA ALA A 194 -5.55 -4.72 4.09
C ALA A 194 -6.56 -3.64 3.74
N ALA A 195 -6.81 -3.40 2.45
CA ALA A 195 -7.74 -2.38 1.96
C ALA A 195 -9.19 -2.70 2.35
N ALA A 196 -9.61 -3.95 2.20
CA ALA A 196 -10.93 -4.40 2.61
C ALA A 196 -11.14 -4.21 4.14
N SER A 197 -10.16 -4.64 4.94
CA SER A 197 -10.21 -4.50 6.40
C SER A 197 -10.15 -3.03 6.85
N ALA A 198 -9.33 -2.20 6.20
CA ALA A 198 -9.25 -0.77 6.47
C ALA A 198 -10.55 -0.05 6.11
N ARG A 199 -11.21 -0.44 5.01
CA ARG A 199 -12.52 0.10 4.62
C ARG A 199 -13.62 -0.28 5.61
N GLU A 200 -13.64 -1.51 6.12
CA GLU A 200 -14.56 -1.91 7.19
C GLU A 200 -14.30 -1.09 8.46
N SER A 201 -13.03 -0.94 8.84
CA SER A 201 -12.62 -0.12 9.99
C SER A 201 -13.05 1.33 9.85
N ALA A 202 -12.90 1.91 8.66
CA ALA A 202 -13.33 3.27 8.34
C ALA A 202 -14.86 3.43 8.41
N GLY A 203 -15.63 2.41 8.01
CA GLY A 203 -17.08 2.39 8.19
C GLY A 203 -17.50 2.54 9.65
N ILE A 204 -16.86 1.77 10.54
CA ILE A 204 -17.11 1.85 11.99
C ILE A 204 -16.64 3.19 12.55
N ALA A 205 -15.47 3.68 12.12
CA ALA A 205 -14.97 5.00 12.50
C ALA A 205 -15.93 6.14 12.09
N SER A 206 -16.63 6.00 10.96
CA SER A 206 -17.67 6.93 10.53
C SER A 206 -18.87 6.92 11.47
N GLU A 207 -19.35 5.74 11.85
CA GLU A 207 -20.45 5.60 12.81
C GLU A 207 -20.11 6.22 14.17
N ILE A 208 -18.87 6.01 14.64
CA ILE A 208 -18.34 6.60 15.88
C ILE A 208 -18.32 8.13 15.78
N THR A 209 -17.82 8.67 14.67
CA THR A 209 -17.79 10.11 14.42
C THR A 209 -19.20 10.71 14.41
N ASP A 210 -20.17 10.05 13.78
CA ASP A 210 -21.56 10.51 13.75
C ASP A 210 -22.25 10.42 15.12
N ASN A 211 -21.96 9.37 15.90
CA ASN A 211 -22.44 9.24 17.27
C ASN A 211 -21.85 10.31 18.19
N ALA A 212 -20.55 10.56 18.09
CA ALA A 212 -19.87 11.62 18.84
C ALA A 212 -20.45 13.00 18.48
N ARG A 213 -20.68 13.29 17.20
CA ARG A 213 -21.29 14.54 16.74
C ARG A 213 -22.72 14.71 17.28
N ARG A 214 -23.53 13.65 17.26
CA ARG A 214 -24.88 13.67 17.84
C ARG A 214 -24.83 13.98 19.34
N ARG A 215 -23.98 13.30 20.11
CA ARG A 215 -23.77 13.54 21.55
C ARG A 215 -23.37 15.00 21.82
N MET A 216 -22.41 15.55 21.07
CA MET A 216 -22.01 16.95 21.20
C MET A 216 -23.15 17.93 20.92
N SER A 217 -24.01 17.63 19.94
CA SER A 217 -25.16 18.47 19.62
C SER A 217 -26.26 18.44 20.68
N GLU A 218 -26.45 17.29 21.35
CA GLU A 218 -27.39 17.11 22.45
C GLU A 218 -26.89 17.81 23.72
N GLN A 219 -25.59 17.69 24.02
CA GLN A 219 -24.95 18.34 25.16
C GLN A 219 -24.90 19.87 25.02
N SER A 220 -24.84 20.38 23.78
CA SER A 220 -24.91 21.81 23.49
C SER A 220 -26.34 22.38 23.50
N ARG A 221 -27.37 21.52 23.57
CA ARG A 221 -28.79 21.90 23.61
C ARG A 221 -29.36 21.99 25.03
N ASP A 222 -28.65 21.58 26.08
CA ASP A 222 -29.03 21.81 27.48
C ASP A 222 -28.54 23.18 27.96
N PRO A 223 -29.40 24.21 28.08
CA PRO A 223 -29.02 25.49 28.64
C PRO A 223 -29.35 25.49 30.14
N ILE A 224 -28.31 25.66 30.96
CA ILE A 224 -28.30 26.41 32.23
C ILE A 224 -29.57 26.26 33.09
N THR A 225 -29.46 25.48 34.18
CA THR A 225 -30.29 25.66 35.37
C THR A 225 -30.25 27.15 35.75
N SER A 226 -31.34 27.86 35.45
CA SER A 226 -31.49 29.26 35.82
C SER A 226 -31.27 29.38 37.33
N PRO A 227 -30.37 30.23 37.82
CA PRO A 227 -30.27 30.46 39.25
C PRO A 227 -31.59 31.08 39.69
N SER A 228 -32.32 30.31 40.51
CA SER A 228 -33.48 30.74 41.27
C SER A 228 -33.23 32.12 41.87
N GLN A 229 -34.12 33.07 41.58
CA GLN A 229 -34.08 34.46 42.03
C GLN A 229 -33.72 34.57 43.52
N PRO A 230 -32.89 35.55 43.92
CA PRO A 230 -32.61 35.80 45.32
C PRO A 230 -33.88 36.32 46.02
N ALA A 231 -34.24 35.68 47.14
CA ALA A 231 -35.35 36.09 47.97
C ALA A 231 -35.18 37.53 48.48
N PRO A 232 -36.25 38.35 48.54
CA PRO A 232 -36.17 39.73 48.98
C PRO A 232 -35.90 39.79 50.50
N ARG A 233 -34.86 40.55 50.89
CA ARG A 233 -34.59 40.88 52.30
C ARG A 233 -35.72 41.75 52.86
N PRO A 234 -36.19 41.50 54.10
CA PRO A 234 -37.13 42.39 54.76
C PRO A 234 -36.43 43.66 55.27
N PRO A 235 -37.11 44.82 55.29
CA PRO A 235 -36.56 46.05 55.84
C PRO A 235 -36.51 45.97 57.37
N GLY A 236 -35.40 46.44 57.93
CA GLY A 236 -35.14 46.38 59.37
C GLY A 236 -36.01 47.32 60.20
N ARG A 237 -36.04 47.01 61.50
CA ARG A 237 -36.22 47.97 62.58
C ARG A 237 -35.45 47.51 63.81
#